data_AF-A0A4Q2AH24-F1
#
_entry.id   AF-A0A4Q2AH24-F1
#
_cell.length_a   1.000
_cell.length_b   1.000
_cell.length_c   1.000
_cell.angle_alpha   90.00
_cell.angle_beta   90.00
_cell.angle_gamma   90.00
#
_symmetry.space_group_name_H-M   'P 1'
#
loop_
_entity.id
_entity.type
_entity.pdbx_description
1 polymer ?
#
loop_
_entity_poly.entity_id
_entity_poly.type
_entity_poly.pdbx_seq_one_letter_code
_entity_poly.pdbx_strand_id
1 'polypeptide(L)'
;MRRFFGTAGFALAGLVSVVMWTLLDSHLCSAFSRLCTPRAGECGGGVDACAVTAQSTVELFAYIFAPPILFAALGFYLFARRRSPLVMTGFLVSAVAAHWLFAFLSIRVLHIVN
;
A
#
# COMPACT_ATOMS: atom_id res chain seq x y z
N MET A 1 12.78 13.53 20.25
CA MET A 1 13.21 12.24 19.65
C MET A 1 12.10 11.19 19.56
N ARG A 2 11.35 10.87 20.63
CA ARG A 2 10.29 9.82 20.62
C ARG A 2 9.25 9.97 19.48
N ARG A 3 8.82 11.21 19.18
CA ARG A 3 7.88 11.51 18.08
C ARG A 3 8.46 11.18 16.70
N PHE A 4 9.76 11.49 16.50
CA PHE A 4 10.44 11.26 15.23
C PHE A 4 10.60 9.75 14.97
N PHE A 5 11.12 9.01 15.95
CA PHE A 5 11.25 7.55 15.85
C PHE A 5 9.90 6.85 15.67
N GLY A 6 8.87 7.31 16.37
CA GLY A 6 7.51 6.78 16.21
C GLY A 6 6.93 7.03 14.82
N THR A 7 7.12 8.23 14.27
CA THR A 7 6.69 8.59 12.92
C THR A 7 7.41 7.75 11.87
N ALA A 8 8.74 7.61 12.01
CA ALA A 8 9.54 6.78 11.13
C ALA A 8 9.12 5.30 11.19
N GLY A 9 8.81 4.78 12.40
CA GLY A 9 8.31 3.42 12.57
C GLY A 9 6.98 3.18 11.84
N PHE A 10 6.05 4.12 11.90
CA PHE A 10 4.81 4.04 11.12
C PHE A 10 5.07 4.12 9.61
N ALA A 11 5.97 5.00 9.16
CA ALA A 11 6.34 5.11 7.74
C ALA A 11 6.90 3.78 7.21
N LEU A 12 7.81 3.17 7.97
CA LEU A 12 8.37 1.84 7.66
C LEU A 12 7.29 0.76 7.65
N ALA A 13 6.35 0.79 8.60
CA ALA A 13 5.22 -0.15 8.60
C ALA A 13 4.32 0.04 7.37
N GLY A 14 4.13 1.26 6.88
CA GLY A 14 3.45 1.54 5.62
C GLY A 14 4.18 0.93 4.42
N LEU A 15 5.51 1.06 4.36
CA LEU A 15 6.33 0.46 3.30
C LEU A 15 6.26 -1.07 3.34
N VAL A 16 6.40 -1.67 4.53
CA VAL A 16 6.26 -3.12 4.73
C VAL A 16 4.85 -3.58 4.34
N SER A 17 3.81 -2.78 4.64
CA SER A 17 2.44 -3.09 4.25
C SER A 17 2.25 -3.12 2.73
N VAL A 18 2.91 -2.23 1.97
CA VAL A 18 2.94 -2.27 0.49
C VAL A 18 3.64 -3.53 -0.01
N VAL A 19 4.83 -3.83 0.50
CA VAL A 19 5.59 -5.03 0.07
C VAL A 19 4.81 -6.32 0.40
N MET A 20 4.19 -6.40 1.57
CA MET A 20 3.38 -7.57 1.93
C MET A 20 2.12 -7.67 1.06
N TRP A 21 1.51 -6.54 0.71
CA TRP A 21 0.39 -6.52 -0.22
C TRP A 21 0.79 -7.04 -1.60
N THR A 22 1.91 -6.61 -2.18
CA THR A 22 2.35 -7.10 -3.50
C THR A 22 2.65 -8.59 -3.48
N LEU A 23 3.24 -9.10 -2.40
CA LEU A 23 3.45 -10.55 -2.22
C LEU A 23 2.13 -11.30 -2.14
N LEU A 24 1.19 -10.85 -1.29
CA LEU A 24 -0.14 -11.45 -1.18
C LEU A 24 -0.88 -11.43 -2.51
N ASP A 25 -0.82 -10.31 -3.25
CA ASP A 25 -1.45 -10.18 -4.55
C ASP A 25 -0.87 -11.18 -5.57
N SER A 26 0.46 -11.33 -5.61
CA SER A 26 1.13 -12.32 -6.46
C SER A 26 0.74 -13.76 -6.11
N HIS A 27 0.63 -14.07 -4.82
CA HIS A 27 0.18 -15.37 -4.35
C HIS A 27 -1.29 -15.64 -4.70
N LEU A 28 -2.17 -14.66 -4.50
CA LEU A 28 -3.57 -14.76 -4.88
C LEU A 28 -3.71 -14.96 -6.40
N CYS A 29 -2.90 -14.27 -7.20
CA CYS A 29 -2.88 -14.47 -8.65
C CYS A 29 -2.38 -15.84 -9.08
N SER A 30 -1.40 -16.39 -8.37
CA SER A 30 -0.92 -17.76 -8.64
C SER A 30 -1.99 -18.82 -8.35
N ALA A 31 -2.82 -18.61 -7.33
CA ALA A 31 -3.87 -19.54 -6.92
C ALA A 31 -5.18 -19.34 -7.73
N PHE A 32 -5.49 -18.10 -8.10
CA PHE A 32 -6.76 -17.71 -8.73
C PHE A 32 -6.54 -16.84 -9.96
N SER A 33 -5.97 -17.43 -11.01
CA SER A 33 -5.62 -16.75 -12.27
C SER A 33 -6.77 -16.00 -12.95
N ARG A 34 -8.04 -16.41 -12.74
CA ARG A 34 -9.22 -15.74 -13.32
C ARG A 34 -9.54 -14.39 -12.68
N LEU A 35 -9.04 -14.13 -11.48
CA LEU A 35 -9.32 -12.90 -10.73
C LEU A 35 -8.24 -11.83 -10.93
N CYS A 36 -7.20 -12.10 -11.72
CA CYS A 36 -6.09 -11.17 -11.89
C CYS A 36 -6.20 -10.27 -13.12
N THR A 37 -5.87 -9.01 -12.86
CA THR A 37 -5.89 -7.90 -13.80
C THR A 37 -4.53 -7.21 -13.78
N PRO A 38 -3.94 -6.92 -14.95
CA PRO A 38 -4.38 -7.39 -16.27
C PRO A 38 -4.09 -8.90 -16.46
N ARG A 39 -4.73 -9.51 -17.45
CA ARG A 39 -4.48 -10.93 -17.76
C ARG A 39 -3.02 -11.12 -18.19
N ALA A 40 -2.46 -12.30 -17.94
CA ALA A 40 -1.14 -12.64 -18.47
C ALA A 40 -1.11 -12.44 -19.99
N GLY A 41 -0.28 -11.50 -20.47
CA GLY A 41 -0.17 -11.13 -21.89
C GLY A 41 -0.82 -9.79 -22.27
N GLU A 42 -1.63 -9.18 -21.40
CA GLU A 42 -2.07 -7.78 -21.53
C GLU A 42 -1.10 -6.87 -20.76
N CYS A 43 -1.13 -5.59 -21.10
CA CYS A 43 -0.19 -4.56 -20.66
C CYS A 43 -0.25 -4.33 -19.13
N GLY A 44 0.38 -5.22 -18.36
CA GLY A 44 0.62 -5.09 -16.91
C GLY A 44 1.09 -6.39 -16.24
N GLY A 45 1.77 -7.26 -17.00
CA GLY A 45 2.59 -8.35 -16.47
C GLY A 45 3.96 -7.91 -15.93
N GLY A 46 4.26 -6.61 -15.93
CA GLY A 46 5.52 -6.04 -15.43
C GLY A 46 5.67 -4.57 -15.83
N VAL A 47 6.56 -3.87 -15.12
CA VAL A 47 6.96 -2.46 -15.40
C VAL A 47 7.52 -2.25 -16.82
N ASP A 48 7.89 -3.34 -17.49
CA ASP A 48 8.48 -3.33 -18.84
C ASP A 48 7.48 -3.67 -19.96
N ALA A 49 6.21 -3.98 -19.62
CA ALA A 49 5.20 -4.43 -20.59
C ALA A 49 4.48 -3.28 -21.31
N CYS A 50 4.53 -2.05 -20.78
CA CYS A 50 3.85 -0.88 -21.32
C CYS A 50 4.82 0.28 -21.58
N ALA A 51 4.43 1.16 -22.52
CA ALA A 51 5.17 2.40 -22.74
C ALA A 51 5.19 3.24 -21.45
N VAL A 52 6.37 3.49 -20.91
CA VAL A 52 6.56 4.33 -19.72
C VAL A 52 6.14 5.75 -20.08
N THR A 53 4.99 6.17 -19.56
CA THR A 53 4.48 7.54 -19.66
C THR A 53 4.69 8.27 -18.35
N ALA A 54 4.72 9.61 -18.38
CA ALA A 54 4.76 10.42 -17.17
C ALA A 54 3.63 10.05 -16.18
N GLN A 55 2.45 9.74 -16.70
CA GLN A 55 1.30 9.30 -15.91
C GLN A 55 1.56 7.97 -15.19
N SER A 56 2.03 6.94 -15.91
CA SER A 56 2.34 5.63 -15.30
C SER A 56 3.43 5.73 -14.22
N THR A 57 4.40 6.63 -14.38
CA THR A 57 5.42 6.90 -13.37
C THR A 57 4.84 7.56 -12.12
N VAL A 58 3.91 8.52 -12.30
CA VAL A 58 3.21 9.18 -11.18
C VAL A 58 2.34 8.19 -10.42
N GLU A 59 1.62 7.31 -11.13
CA GLU A 59 0.79 6.27 -10.52
C GLU A 59 1.64 5.25 -9.74
N LEU A 60 2.76 4.79 -10.30
CA LEU A 60 3.71 3.92 -9.60
C LEU A 60 4.29 4.61 -8.35
N PHE A 61 4.68 5.88 -8.47
CA PHE A 61 5.18 6.65 -7.34
C PHE A 61 4.10 6.79 -6.26
N ALA A 62 2.87 7.13 -6.62
CA ALA A 62 1.76 7.23 -5.69
C ALA A 62 1.47 5.89 -5.01
N TYR A 63 1.47 4.79 -5.77
CA TYR A 63 1.27 3.44 -5.24
C TYR A 63 2.33 3.06 -4.17
N ILE A 64 3.60 3.36 -4.44
CA ILE A 64 4.70 3.01 -3.53
C ILE A 64 4.74 3.94 -2.32
N PHE A 65 4.59 5.25 -2.52
CA PHE A 65 4.88 6.26 -1.49
C PHE A 65 3.64 6.77 -0.75
N ALA A 66 2.44 6.72 -1.31
CA ALA A 66 1.25 7.20 -0.62
C ALA A 66 0.99 6.43 0.69
N PRO A 67 1.05 5.08 0.76
CA PRO A 67 0.82 4.37 2.01
C PRO A 67 1.86 4.70 3.10
N PRO A 68 3.19 4.67 2.84
CA PRO A 68 4.19 5.15 3.79
C PRO A 68 3.96 6.57 4.30
N ILE A 69 3.60 7.51 3.40
CA ILE A 69 3.34 8.92 3.76
C ILE A 69 2.10 9.02 4.66
N LEU A 70 1.00 8.33 4.33
CA LEU A 70 -0.22 8.33 5.12
C LEU A 70 0.00 7.70 6.50
N PHE A 71 0.74 6.60 6.56
CA PHE A 71 1.09 5.96 7.83
C PHE A 71 1.98 6.89 8.67
N ALA A 72 2.98 7.54 8.06
CA ALA A 72 3.81 8.52 8.74
C ALA A 72 2.97 9.66 9.32
N ALA A 73 2.05 10.24 8.54
CA ALA A 73 1.15 11.29 9.00
C ALA A 73 0.30 10.84 10.20
N LEU A 74 -0.24 9.61 10.14
CA LEU A 74 -0.98 8.99 11.24
C LEU A 74 -0.10 8.81 12.50
N GLY A 75 1.10 8.26 12.34
CA GLY A 75 2.06 8.10 13.43
C GLY A 75 2.41 9.43 14.07
N PHE A 76 2.75 10.43 13.26
CA PHE A 76 3.06 11.78 13.72
C PHE A 76 1.94 12.39 14.56
N TYR A 77 0.69 12.24 14.10
CA TYR A 77 -0.50 12.72 14.81
C TYR A 77 -0.72 12.00 16.15
N LEU A 78 -0.62 10.67 16.17
CA LEU A 78 -0.81 9.88 17.39
C LEU A 78 0.28 10.14 18.43
N PHE A 79 1.54 10.25 18.00
CA PHE A 79 2.65 10.61 18.87
C PHE A 79 2.57 12.06 19.36
N ALA A 80 2.05 13.00 18.56
CA ALA A 80 1.80 14.38 18.98
C ALA A 80 0.80 14.43 20.15
N ARG A 81 -0.24 13.59 20.09
CA ARG A 81 -1.28 13.48 21.14
C ARG A 81 -0.89 12.58 22.31
N ARG A 82 0.36 12.09 22.38
CA ARG A 82 0.87 11.20 23.44
C ARG A 82 -0.07 10.01 23.75
N ARG A 83 -0.68 9.42 22.71
CA ARG A 83 -1.58 8.27 22.86
C ARG A 83 -0.87 7.07 23.51
N SER A 84 -1.62 6.23 24.21
CA SER A 84 -1.08 5.01 24.81
C SER A 84 -0.64 4.02 23.72
N PRO A 85 0.39 3.18 23.97
CA PRO A 85 0.89 2.23 22.98
C PRO A 85 -0.20 1.31 22.41
N LEU A 86 -1.14 0.86 23.26
CA LEU A 86 -2.25 0.00 22.84
C LEU A 86 -3.15 0.68 21.80
N VAL A 87 -3.45 1.97 21.99
CA VAL A 87 -4.21 2.75 21.01
C VAL A 87 -3.42 2.90 19.71
N MET A 88 -2.11 3.12 19.78
CA MET A 88 -1.25 3.25 18.60
C MET A 88 -1.20 1.96 17.78
N THR A 89 -1.06 0.81 18.44
CA THR A 89 -1.10 -0.50 17.78
C THR A 89 -2.46 -0.74 17.14
N GLY A 90 -3.55 -0.40 17.82
CA GLY A 90 -4.89 -0.49 17.24
C GLY A 90 -5.03 0.31 15.94
N PHE A 91 -4.58 1.57 15.94
CA PHE A 91 -4.58 2.40 14.73
C PHE A 91 -3.69 1.85 13.62
N LEU A 92 -2.52 1.29 13.97
CA LEU A 92 -1.61 0.70 12.99
C LEU A 92 -2.24 -0.52 12.30
N VAL A 93 -2.83 -1.43 13.08
CA VAL A 93 -3.53 -2.61 12.54
C VAL A 93 -4.71 -2.18 11.66
N SER A 94 -5.52 -1.23 12.11
CA SER A 94 -6.63 -0.69 11.31
C SER A 94 -6.16 -0.03 10.03
N ALA A 95 -5.03 0.69 10.05
CA ALA A 95 -4.45 1.31 8.86
C ALA A 95 -3.97 0.27 7.85
N VAL A 96 -3.33 -0.82 8.31
CA VAL A 96 -2.93 -1.95 7.44
C VAL A 96 -4.16 -2.61 6.83
N ALA A 97 -5.18 -2.92 7.65
CA ALA A 97 -6.41 -3.54 7.16
C ALA A 97 -7.12 -2.65 6.13
N ALA A 98 -7.24 -1.35 6.41
CA ALA A 98 -7.82 -0.39 5.47
C ALA A 98 -7.00 -0.31 4.18
N HIS A 99 -5.67 -0.21 4.27
CA HIS A 99 -4.80 -0.17 3.11
C HIS A 99 -4.99 -1.40 2.20
N TRP A 100 -4.97 -2.60 2.77
CA TRP A 100 -5.17 -3.83 1.99
C TRP A 100 -6.58 -3.93 1.41
N LEU A 101 -7.60 -3.55 2.17
CA LEU A 101 -8.98 -3.51 1.66
C LEU A 101 -9.12 -2.55 0.48
N PHE A 102 -8.57 -1.34 0.59
CA PHE A 102 -8.60 -0.35 -0.50
C PHE A 102 -7.80 -0.83 -1.71
N ALA A 103 -6.61 -1.41 -1.50
CA ALA A 103 -5.82 -1.95 -2.60
C ALA A 103 -6.57 -3.08 -3.33
N PHE A 104 -7.20 -3.99 -2.57
CA PHE A 104 -8.03 -5.05 -3.12
C PHE A 104 -9.19 -4.48 -3.95
N LEU A 105 -9.95 -3.54 -3.40
CA LEU A 105 -11.12 -2.94 -4.06
C LEU A 105 -10.72 -2.18 -5.34
N SER A 106 -9.66 -1.37 -5.28
CA SER A 106 -9.18 -0.58 -6.42
C SER A 106 -8.74 -1.46 -7.59
N ILE A 107 -8.00 -2.54 -7.31
CA ILE A 107 -7.47 -3.43 -8.34
C ILE A 107 -8.57 -4.36 -8.88
N ARG A 108 -9.38 -4.95 -8.01
CA ARG A 108 -10.27 -6.07 -8.37
C ARG A 108 -11.72 -5.68 -8.64
N VAL A 109 -12.23 -4.63 -8.01
CA VAL A 109 -13.65 -4.24 -8.11
C VAL A 109 -13.83 -3.07 -9.07
N LEU A 110 -12.98 -2.06 -8.94
CA LEU A 110 -13.16 -0.79 -9.65
C LEU A 110 -12.36 -0.70 -10.96
N HIS A 111 -11.40 -1.60 -11.19
CA HIS A 111 -10.47 -1.56 -12.35
C HIS A 111 -9.84 -0.17 -12.57
N ILE A 112 -9.63 0.60 -11.49
CA ILE A 112 -9.13 1.99 -11.58
C ILE A 112 -7.64 2.02 -11.98
N VAL A 113 -6.95 0.89 -11.83
CA VAL A 113 -5.58 0.72 -12.30
C VAL A 113 -5.65 -0.05 -13.63
N ASN A 114 -5.91 0.67 -14.73
CA ASN A 114 -5.77 0.17 -16.10
C ASN A 114 -5.50 1.30 -17.08
#